data_AF-A0A9P7G312-F1
#
_entry.id   AF-A0A9P7G312-F1
#
_cell.length_a   1.000
_cell.length_b   1.000
_cell.length_c   1.000
_cell.angle_alpha   90.00
_cell.angle_beta   90.00
_cell.angle_gamma   90.00
#
_symmetry.space_group_name_H-M   'P 1'
#
loop_
_entity.id
_entity.type
_entity.pdbx_description
1 polymer ?
#
loop_
_entity_poly.entity_id
_entity_poly.type
_entity_poly.pdbx_seq_one_letter_code
_entity_poly.pdbx_strand_id
1 'polypeptide(L)'
;MSHAVAMNLGQQFMDARYIQNSVDSSLNVFKNRSIHCLTPKGLYVLERFIHKTGVDADHLQIMLDTEITCAKLFYLQRGPVEDELVFRHNGIIALFRWFVGQQPNHPQKSTNAADSLRQYIRRSKGVTLMESTERGLLGKGVLHEHCFDAVEALEWLCDFTSVIGRQEAAEVMAHFDRLGLITLVGNPEKTRKNAIIFRVHGPIPKEDFTVSANGEYRCVNKALYKVTEKGCHVAGWNGEGYLLEKDSNEIFVNPPSPLE
;
A
#
# COMPACT_ATOMS: atom_id res chain seq x y z
N MET A 1 -26.29 2.19 -19.52
CA MET A 1 -25.58 2.87 -18.41
C MET A 1 -25.90 4.36 -18.47
N SER A 2 -26.33 5.00 -17.38
CA SER A 2 -26.59 6.46 -17.38
C SER A 2 -25.26 7.24 -17.30
N HIS A 3 -25.26 8.50 -17.76
CA HIS A 3 -24.07 9.37 -17.67
C HIS A 3 -23.53 9.48 -16.23
N ALA A 4 -24.42 9.59 -15.24
CA ALA A 4 -24.03 9.67 -13.83
C ALA A 4 -23.34 8.39 -13.34
N VAL A 5 -23.84 7.21 -13.73
CA VAL A 5 -23.23 5.92 -13.39
C VAL A 5 -21.85 5.79 -14.04
N ALA A 6 -21.71 6.22 -15.30
CA ALA A 6 -20.42 6.22 -16.00
C ALA A 6 -19.37 7.09 -15.31
N MET A 7 -19.76 8.31 -14.90
CA MET A 7 -18.88 9.22 -14.17
C MET A 7 -18.46 8.65 -12.81
N ASN A 8 -19.39 8.01 -12.09
CA ASN A 8 -19.10 7.36 -10.82
C ASN A 8 -18.12 6.19 -11.00
N LEU A 9 -18.36 5.32 -12.00
CA LEU A 9 -17.46 4.21 -12.29
C LEU A 9 -16.04 4.69 -12.68
N GLY A 10 -15.96 5.75 -13.49
CA GLY A 10 -14.68 6.37 -13.83
C GLY A 10 -13.94 6.91 -12.60
N GLN A 11 -14.66 7.52 -11.66
CA GLN A 11 -14.09 7.95 -10.39
C GLN A 11 -13.60 6.77 -9.55
N GLN A 12 -14.37 5.68 -9.44
CA GLN A 12 -13.95 4.48 -8.74
C GLN A 12 -12.67 3.87 -9.34
N PHE A 13 -12.53 3.87 -10.66
CA PHE A 13 -11.30 3.39 -11.31
C PHE A 13 -10.09 4.27 -11.03
N MET A 14 -10.28 5.59 -10.87
CA MET A 14 -9.22 6.51 -10.45
C MET A 14 -8.85 6.31 -8.98
N ASP A 15 -9.84 6.20 -8.10
CA ASP A 15 -9.65 5.99 -6.67
C ASP A 15 -8.92 4.67 -6.40
N ALA A 16 -9.28 3.61 -7.14
CA ALA A 16 -8.64 2.30 -7.10
C ALA A 16 -7.29 2.27 -7.83
N ARG A 17 -6.83 3.39 -8.42
CA ARG A 17 -5.58 3.50 -9.18
C ARG A 17 -5.48 2.53 -10.35
N TYR A 18 -6.59 2.19 -11.01
CA TYR A 18 -6.57 1.42 -12.27
C TYR A 18 -6.29 2.32 -13.47
N ILE A 19 -6.81 3.54 -13.43
CA ILE A 19 -6.53 4.56 -14.45
C ILE A 19 -6.01 5.83 -13.76
N GLN A 20 -5.33 6.67 -14.53
CA GLN A 20 -4.89 7.98 -14.10
C GLN A 20 -5.03 8.98 -15.24
N ASN A 21 -5.08 10.27 -14.91
CA ASN A 21 -5.07 11.32 -15.93
C ASN A 21 -3.72 11.31 -16.69
N SER A 22 -3.79 11.36 -18.02
CA SER A 22 -2.60 11.23 -18.87
C SER A 22 -1.75 12.50 -18.94
N VAL A 23 -2.29 13.65 -18.52
CA VAL A 23 -1.59 14.95 -18.53
C VAL A 23 -1.01 15.27 -17.15
N ASP A 24 -1.76 14.98 -16.09
CA ASP A 24 -1.36 15.28 -14.71
C ASP A 24 -1.81 14.17 -13.76
N SER A 25 -0.87 13.31 -13.37
CA SER A 25 -1.10 12.18 -12.47
C SER A 25 -1.48 12.57 -11.04
N SER A 26 -1.34 13.85 -10.67
CA SER A 26 -1.79 14.35 -9.36
C SER A 26 -3.31 14.56 -9.31
N LEU A 27 -3.98 14.65 -10.47
CA LEU A 27 -5.41 14.82 -10.57
C LEU A 27 -6.15 13.51 -10.29
N ASN A 28 -6.82 13.47 -9.14
CA ASN A 28 -7.61 12.32 -8.70
C ASN A 28 -9.12 12.50 -8.90
N VAL A 29 -9.57 13.46 -9.73
CA VAL A 29 -11.00 13.67 -10.03
C VAL A 29 -11.28 13.35 -11.49
N PHE A 30 -12.22 12.43 -11.71
CA PHE A 30 -12.59 11.99 -13.05
C PHE A 30 -13.45 13.06 -13.71
N LYS A 31 -12.99 13.57 -14.86
CA LYS A 31 -13.69 14.63 -15.59
C LYS A 31 -14.14 14.12 -16.94
N ASN A 32 -15.31 14.60 -17.36
CA ASN A 32 -15.78 14.34 -18.71
C ASN A 32 -14.79 14.99 -19.71
N ARG A 33 -14.48 14.29 -20.79
CA ARG A 33 -13.53 14.69 -21.85
C ARG A 33 -12.04 14.76 -21.46
N SER A 34 -11.64 14.35 -20.25
CA SER A 34 -10.21 14.17 -19.97
C SER A 34 -9.70 12.83 -20.49
N ILE A 35 -8.45 12.83 -20.94
CA ILE A 35 -7.76 11.62 -21.41
C ILE A 35 -7.13 10.94 -20.19
N HIS A 36 -7.41 9.64 -20.07
CA HIS A 36 -6.87 8.80 -19.01
C HIS A 36 -6.14 7.61 -19.63
N CYS A 37 -5.09 7.16 -18.96
CA CYS A 37 -4.35 5.96 -19.31
C CYS A 37 -4.40 4.95 -18.16
N LEU A 38 -4.15 3.68 -18.46
CA LEU A 38 -4.02 2.65 -17.45
C LEU A 38 -2.75 2.89 -16.61
N THR A 39 -2.84 2.60 -15.33
CA THR A 39 -1.66 2.49 -14.47
C THR A 39 -1.06 1.09 -14.59
N PRO A 40 0.15 0.83 -14.03
CA PRO A 40 0.69 -0.53 -13.95
C PRO A 40 -0.24 -1.53 -13.25
N LYS A 41 -1.00 -1.09 -12.23
CA LYS A 41 -2.02 -1.91 -11.54
C LYS A 41 -3.21 -2.19 -12.48
N GLY A 42 -3.68 -1.16 -13.19
CA GLY A 42 -4.76 -1.30 -14.16
C GLY A 42 -4.42 -2.28 -15.28
N LEU A 43 -3.20 -2.17 -15.81
CA LEU A 43 -2.67 -3.11 -16.81
C LEU A 43 -2.65 -4.54 -16.28
N TYR A 44 -2.09 -4.76 -15.09
CA TYR A 44 -2.05 -6.09 -14.47
C TYR A 44 -3.44 -6.71 -14.26
N VAL A 45 -4.40 -5.92 -13.78
CA VAL A 45 -5.78 -6.40 -13.59
C VAL A 45 -6.47 -6.67 -14.92
N LEU A 46 -6.26 -5.83 -15.93
CA LEU A 46 -6.81 -6.01 -17.27
C LEU A 46 -6.25 -7.27 -17.95
N GLU A 47 -4.94 -7.45 -17.92
CA GLU A 47 -4.26 -8.63 -18.46
C GLU A 47 -4.81 -9.90 -17.81
N ARG A 48 -4.92 -9.93 -16.48
CA ARG A 48 -5.49 -11.07 -15.75
C ARG A 48 -6.96 -11.32 -16.11
N PHE A 49 -7.74 -10.26 -16.32
CA PHE A 49 -9.14 -10.38 -16.73
C PHE A 49 -9.27 -11.01 -18.12
N ILE A 50 -8.48 -10.55 -19.09
CA ILE A 50 -8.44 -11.08 -20.47
C ILE A 50 -8.13 -12.58 -20.43
N HIS A 51 -7.06 -12.97 -19.74
CA HIS A 51 -6.67 -14.38 -19.61
C HIS A 51 -7.73 -15.23 -18.92
N LYS A 52 -8.35 -14.74 -17.84
CA LYS A 52 -9.35 -15.50 -17.08
C LYS A 52 -10.67 -15.68 -17.84
N THR A 53 -11.05 -14.70 -18.67
CA THR A 53 -12.33 -14.71 -19.38
C THR A 53 -12.22 -15.23 -20.81
N GLY A 54 -11.01 -15.31 -21.38
CA GLY A 54 -10.79 -15.71 -22.76
C GLY A 54 -11.29 -14.66 -23.77
N VAL A 55 -11.35 -13.38 -23.36
CA VAL A 55 -11.75 -12.29 -24.26
C VAL A 55 -10.66 -12.10 -25.31
N ASP A 56 -11.07 -12.04 -26.59
CA ASP A 56 -10.18 -11.69 -27.68
C ASP A 56 -9.70 -10.24 -27.53
N ALA A 57 -8.38 -10.09 -27.37
CA ALA A 57 -7.73 -8.83 -27.06
C ALA A 57 -6.42 -8.64 -27.86
N ASP A 58 -6.35 -9.18 -29.07
CA ASP A 58 -5.16 -9.11 -29.92
C ASP A 58 -4.64 -7.67 -30.13
N HIS A 59 -5.57 -6.72 -30.22
CA HIS A 59 -5.27 -5.29 -30.34
C HIS A 59 -4.65 -4.66 -29.08
N LEU A 60 -4.78 -5.30 -27.91
CA LEU A 60 -4.20 -4.84 -26.64
C LEU A 60 -2.83 -5.48 -26.35
N GLN A 61 -2.48 -6.58 -27.03
CA GLN A 61 -1.20 -7.30 -26.84
C GLN A 61 -0.01 -6.36 -26.96
N ILE A 62 0.02 -5.52 -28.00
CA ILE A 62 1.10 -4.55 -28.23
C ILE A 62 1.26 -3.61 -27.02
N MET A 63 0.14 -3.10 -26.47
CA MET A 63 0.18 -2.23 -25.30
C MET A 63 0.67 -2.98 -24.07
N LEU A 64 0.19 -4.21 -23.84
CA LEU A 64 0.59 -5.05 -22.70
C LEU A 64 2.08 -5.40 -22.73
N ASP A 65 2.65 -5.60 -23.92
CA ASP A 65 4.08 -5.90 -24.11
C ASP A 65 4.99 -4.68 -23.94
N THR A 66 4.50 -3.49 -24.29
CA THR A 66 5.31 -2.25 -24.27
C THR A 66 5.25 -1.48 -22.96
N GLU A 67 4.15 -1.59 -22.22
CA GLU A 67 3.91 -0.80 -21.02
C GLU A 67 4.43 -1.50 -19.76
N ILE A 68 4.72 -0.71 -18.74
CA ILE A 68 5.18 -1.24 -17.46
C ILE A 68 4.01 -1.93 -16.76
N THR A 69 4.02 -3.26 -16.74
CA THR A 69 3.05 -4.04 -15.98
C THR A 69 3.48 -4.21 -14.52
N CYS A 70 2.50 -4.18 -13.61
CA CYS A 70 2.75 -4.56 -12.23
C CYS A 70 3.11 -6.03 -12.19
N ALA A 71 4.31 -6.38 -11.72
CA ALA A 71 4.74 -7.78 -11.71
C ALA A 71 3.88 -8.64 -10.76
N LYS A 72 3.50 -8.10 -9.59
CA LYS A 72 2.73 -8.81 -8.56
C LYS A 72 1.85 -7.84 -7.77
N LEU A 73 0.58 -8.21 -7.57
CA LEU A 73 -0.37 -7.48 -6.73
C LEU A 73 -0.70 -8.29 -5.48
N PHE A 74 -0.67 -7.66 -4.30
CA PHE A 74 -1.10 -8.31 -3.07
C PHE A 74 -2.63 -8.29 -2.98
N TYR A 75 -3.26 -9.47 -3.02
CA TYR A 75 -4.72 -9.59 -2.90
C TYR A 75 -5.14 -9.70 -1.44
N LEU A 76 -5.93 -8.73 -0.99
CA LEU A 76 -6.59 -8.81 0.31
C LEU A 76 -7.87 -9.65 0.19
N GLN A 77 -8.17 -10.37 1.26
CA GLN A 77 -9.41 -11.11 1.34
C GLN A 77 -10.59 -10.16 1.52
N ARG A 78 -11.67 -10.43 0.78
CA ARG A 78 -12.95 -9.74 0.90
C ARG A 78 -14.03 -10.65 1.48
N GLY A 79 -14.98 -10.04 2.17
CA GLY A 79 -16.15 -10.70 2.73
C GLY A 79 -17.14 -11.10 1.63
N PRO A 80 -17.85 -12.23 1.75
CA PRO A 80 -18.70 -12.73 0.68
C PRO A 80 -20.01 -11.96 0.49
N VAL A 81 -20.36 -11.05 1.40
CA VAL A 81 -21.67 -10.36 1.41
C VAL A 81 -21.51 -8.90 1.00
N GLU A 82 -20.83 -8.11 1.81
CA GLU A 82 -20.68 -6.65 1.61
C GLU A 82 -19.37 -6.28 0.86
N ASP A 83 -18.61 -7.29 0.42
CA ASP A 83 -17.32 -7.11 -0.25
C ASP A 83 -16.26 -6.33 0.57
N GLU A 84 -16.43 -6.23 1.90
CA GLU A 84 -15.51 -5.51 2.78
C GLU A 84 -14.19 -6.26 2.99
N LEU A 85 -13.12 -5.53 3.31
CA LEU A 85 -11.82 -6.13 3.62
C LEU A 85 -11.88 -6.96 4.91
N VAL A 86 -11.35 -8.18 4.83
CA VAL A 86 -11.27 -9.11 5.97
C VAL A 86 -9.85 -9.13 6.51
N PHE A 87 -9.69 -8.60 7.72
CA PHE A 87 -8.38 -8.45 8.36
C PHE A 87 -8.07 -9.59 9.35
N ARG A 88 -7.47 -10.67 8.85
CA ARG A 88 -6.89 -11.72 9.72
C ARG A 88 -5.46 -11.37 10.11
N HIS A 89 -5.05 -11.78 11.31
CA HIS A 89 -3.71 -11.49 11.85
C HIS A 89 -2.60 -11.86 10.86
N ASN A 90 -2.54 -13.10 10.39
CA ASN A 90 -1.51 -13.55 9.44
C ASN A 90 -1.53 -12.78 8.11
N GLY A 91 -2.73 -12.40 7.64
CA GLY A 91 -2.87 -11.59 6.43
C GLY A 91 -2.31 -10.17 6.59
N ILE A 92 -2.57 -9.54 7.74
CA ILE A 92 -2.02 -8.22 8.06
C ILE A 92 -0.49 -8.30 8.21
N ILE A 93 0.03 -9.34 8.86
CA ILE A 93 1.47 -9.55 9.02
C ILE A 93 2.17 -9.77 7.67
N ALA A 94 1.59 -10.60 6.80
CA ALA A 94 2.10 -10.82 5.45
C ALA A 94 2.06 -9.52 4.61
N LEU A 95 0.96 -8.77 4.68
CA LEU A 95 0.83 -7.48 4.00
C LEU A 95 1.82 -6.46 4.56
N PHE A 96 2.08 -6.46 5.86
CA PHE A 96 3.08 -5.59 6.47
C PHE A 96 4.48 -5.89 5.94
N ARG A 97 4.88 -7.17 5.86
CA ARG A 97 6.16 -7.59 5.26
C ARG A 97 6.27 -7.16 3.80
N TRP A 98 5.17 -7.30 3.05
CA TRP A 98 5.08 -6.82 1.66
C TRP A 98 5.23 -5.29 1.58
N PHE A 99 4.57 -4.57 2.49
CA PHE A 99 4.57 -3.10 2.58
C PHE A 99 5.96 -2.52 2.89
N VAL A 100 6.66 -3.05 3.89
CA VAL A 100 7.98 -2.52 4.26
C VAL A 100 9.13 -3.11 3.44
N GLY A 101 8.91 -4.26 2.82
CA GLY A 101 9.91 -4.96 2.02
C GLY A 101 10.85 -5.85 2.84
N GLN A 102 11.55 -6.75 2.13
CA GLN A 102 12.56 -7.63 2.75
C GLN A 102 13.76 -6.86 3.32
N GLN A 103 14.03 -5.66 2.79
CA GLN A 103 15.06 -4.75 3.27
C GLN A 103 14.51 -3.32 3.28
N PRO A 104 14.99 -2.44 4.19
CA PRO A 104 14.59 -1.04 4.22
C PRO A 104 14.80 -0.33 2.87
N ASN A 105 13.73 0.21 2.28
CA ASN A 105 13.80 0.88 0.97
C ASN A 105 14.15 2.37 1.11
N HIS A 106 15.43 2.68 1.32
CA HIS A 106 15.91 4.06 1.41
C HIS A 106 16.21 4.69 0.03
N PRO A 107 16.00 6.01 -0.14
CA PRO A 107 16.39 6.71 -1.34
C PRO A 107 17.88 6.71 -1.59
N GLN A 108 18.29 6.20 -2.75
CA GLN A 108 19.64 6.36 -3.25
C GLN A 108 19.87 7.82 -3.67
N LYS A 109 21.04 8.36 -3.35
CA LYS A 109 21.41 9.77 -3.54
C LYS A 109 21.54 10.22 -5.00
N SER A 110 21.43 9.32 -5.99
CA SER A 110 21.85 9.57 -7.38
C SER A 110 20.89 9.05 -8.44
N THR A 111 19.59 9.04 -8.18
CA THR A 111 18.59 8.69 -9.21
C THR A 111 18.01 9.95 -9.83
N ASN A 112 18.32 10.19 -11.11
CA ASN A 112 17.57 11.12 -11.95
C ASN A 112 16.08 10.73 -11.91
N ALA A 113 15.23 11.66 -11.52
CA ALA A 113 13.77 11.47 -11.36
C ALA A 113 13.01 11.23 -12.67
N ALA A 114 13.70 11.10 -13.80
CA ALA A 114 13.10 11.07 -15.14
C ALA A 114 12.72 9.67 -15.65
N ASP A 115 13.10 8.59 -14.95
CA ASP A 115 12.82 7.22 -15.40
C ASP A 115 11.71 6.59 -14.54
N SER A 116 10.48 6.60 -15.10
CA SER A 116 9.27 6.07 -14.47
C SER A 116 9.37 4.57 -14.16
N LEU A 117 10.06 3.78 -15.00
CA LEU A 117 10.31 2.36 -14.76
C LEU A 117 11.18 2.14 -13.53
N ARG A 118 12.28 2.89 -13.41
CA ARG A 118 13.14 2.78 -12.23
C ARG A 118 12.41 3.19 -10.95
N GLN A 119 11.59 4.23 -11.01
CA GLN A 119 10.76 4.63 -9.87
C GLN A 119 9.78 3.53 -9.48
N TYR A 120 9.14 2.90 -10.46
CA TYR A 120 8.22 1.79 -10.23
C TYR A 120 8.91 0.58 -9.61
N ILE A 121 10.01 0.11 -10.19
CA ILE A 121 10.83 -1.01 -9.67
C ILE A 121 11.31 -0.72 -8.25
N ARG A 122 11.60 0.53 -7.94
CA ARG A 122 12.01 0.90 -6.60
C ARG A 122 10.84 0.86 -5.62
N ARG A 123 9.68 1.39 -5.98
CA ARG A 123 8.48 1.35 -5.14
C ARG A 123 7.99 -0.10 -4.94
N SER A 124 8.16 -0.98 -5.90
CA SER A 124 7.77 -2.40 -5.76
C SER A 124 8.58 -3.17 -4.71
N LYS A 125 9.70 -2.62 -4.22
CA LYS A 125 10.49 -3.20 -3.12
C LYS A 125 9.95 -2.89 -1.72
N GLY A 126 8.94 -2.03 -1.61
CA GLY A 126 8.37 -1.57 -0.34
C GLY A 126 8.20 -0.05 -0.29
N VAL A 127 7.53 0.45 0.75
CA VAL A 127 7.35 1.89 0.98
C VAL A 127 8.71 2.57 1.11
N THR A 128 8.84 3.78 0.57
CA THR A 128 10.09 4.53 0.70
C THR A 128 10.27 5.00 2.14
N LEU A 129 11.46 4.72 2.69
CA LEU A 129 11.82 5.03 4.06
C LEU A 129 12.86 6.17 4.11
N MET A 130 12.78 6.99 5.14
CA MET A 130 13.70 8.09 5.39
C MET A 130 14.05 8.21 6.87
N GLU A 131 15.15 8.92 7.14
CA GLU A 131 15.49 9.37 8.48
C GLU A 131 14.79 10.72 8.76
N SER A 132 14.30 10.90 9.97
CA SER A 132 13.65 12.14 10.40
C SER A 132 14.13 12.53 11.79
N THR A 133 14.59 13.77 11.94
CA THR A 133 15.03 14.31 13.23
C THR A 133 13.94 15.19 13.82
N GLU A 134 13.33 14.74 14.92
CA GLU A 134 12.40 15.55 15.68
C GLU A 134 13.17 16.43 16.68
N ARG A 135 13.06 17.76 16.57
CA ARG A 135 13.66 18.67 17.55
C ARG A 135 12.82 18.67 18.84
N GLY A 136 13.36 18.07 19.89
CA GLY A 136 12.75 18.10 21.22
C GLY A 136 12.71 19.51 21.82
N LEU A 137 11.83 19.71 22.81
CA LEU A 137 11.67 20.98 23.54
C LEU A 137 12.97 21.45 24.23
N LEU A 138 13.87 20.52 24.56
CA LEU A 138 15.15 20.77 25.22
C LEU A 138 16.34 20.83 24.24
N GLY A 139 16.10 20.93 22.93
CA GLY A 139 17.15 21.11 21.91
C GLY A 139 17.91 19.85 21.50
N LYS A 140 17.84 18.74 22.27
CA LYS A 140 18.27 17.42 21.78
C LYS A 140 17.25 16.88 20.79
N GLY A 141 17.67 16.73 19.53
CA GLY A 141 16.87 16.08 18.50
C GLY A 141 16.85 14.57 18.69
N VAL A 142 15.68 13.95 18.55
CA VAL A 142 15.54 12.48 18.48
C VAL A 142 15.57 12.10 17.01
N LEU A 143 16.55 11.28 16.62
CA LEU A 143 16.61 10.68 15.29
C LEU A 143 15.64 9.49 15.24
N HIS A 144 14.72 9.52 14.28
CA HIS A 144 13.83 8.42 13.96
C HIS A 144 14.24 7.82 12.62
N GLU A 145 14.70 6.59 12.65
CA GLU A 145 14.99 5.80 11.45
C GLU A 145 13.70 5.15 10.92
N HIS A 146 13.75 4.68 9.67
CA HIS A 146 12.65 3.97 9.01
C HIS A 146 11.30 4.71 9.06
N CYS A 147 11.34 6.03 8.86
CA CYS A 147 10.15 6.87 8.75
C CYS A 147 9.57 6.83 7.33
N PHE A 148 8.26 7.00 7.18
CA PHE A 148 7.58 7.18 5.91
C PHE A 148 6.46 8.21 6.02
N ASP A 149 6.13 8.87 4.91
CA ASP A 149 5.03 9.82 4.82
C ASP A 149 3.67 9.12 4.81
N ALA A 150 2.72 9.67 5.57
CA ALA A 150 1.41 9.05 5.75
C ALA A 150 0.61 8.97 4.44
N VAL A 151 0.70 9.99 3.59
CA VAL A 151 -0.01 10.00 2.29
C VAL A 151 0.64 9.02 1.32
N GLU A 152 1.97 9.01 1.23
CA GLU A 152 2.72 8.09 0.37
C GLU A 152 2.46 6.62 0.71
N ALA A 153 2.29 6.29 2.00
CA ALA A 153 1.93 4.95 2.43
C ALA A 153 0.57 4.49 1.87
N LEU A 154 -0.42 5.39 1.84
CA LEU A 154 -1.73 5.07 1.25
C LEU A 154 -1.63 4.89 -0.25
N GLU A 155 -0.87 5.74 -0.93
CA GLU A 155 -0.67 5.63 -2.38
C GLU A 155 0.06 4.33 -2.73
N TRP A 156 1.05 3.95 -1.94
CA TRP A 156 1.73 2.67 -2.09
C TRP A 156 0.75 1.49 -1.97
N LEU A 157 -0.10 1.49 -0.95
CA LEU A 157 -1.11 0.44 -0.78
C LEU A 157 -2.09 0.41 -1.96
N CYS A 158 -2.54 1.57 -2.45
CA CYS A 158 -3.39 1.63 -3.63
C CYS A 158 -2.71 1.11 -4.90
N ASP A 159 -1.40 1.32 -5.07
CA ASP A 159 -0.65 0.88 -6.25
C ASP A 159 -0.33 -0.63 -6.23
N PHE A 160 0.02 -1.20 -5.08
CA PHE A 160 0.60 -2.55 -4.96
C PHE A 160 -0.31 -3.60 -4.31
N THR A 161 -1.56 -3.25 -4.02
CA THR A 161 -2.54 -4.17 -3.42
C THR A 161 -3.89 -4.07 -4.11
N SER A 162 -4.80 -5.01 -3.80
CA SER A 162 -6.16 -5.02 -4.31
C SER A 162 -7.12 -4.03 -3.63
N VAL A 163 -6.66 -3.13 -2.76
CA VAL A 163 -7.53 -2.09 -2.19
C VAL A 163 -8.09 -1.20 -3.30
N ILE A 164 -9.32 -0.71 -3.11
CA ILE A 164 -10.03 0.09 -4.13
C ILE A 164 -10.02 1.59 -3.83
N GLY A 165 -9.30 2.04 -2.79
CA GLY A 165 -9.18 3.45 -2.49
C GLY A 165 -8.44 3.75 -1.20
N ARG A 166 -8.28 5.05 -0.93
CA ARG A 166 -7.55 5.54 0.25
C ARG A 166 -8.19 5.16 1.59
N GLN A 167 -9.51 4.99 1.62
CA GLN A 167 -10.25 4.55 2.81
C GLN A 167 -9.76 3.18 3.29
N GLU A 168 -9.81 2.19 2.38
CA GLU A 168 -9.35 0.82 2.63
C GLU A 168 -7.85 0.76 2.95
N ALA A 169 -7.04 1.53 2.21
CA ALA A 169 -5.62 1.65 2.51
C ALA A 169 -5.40 2.20 3.93
N ALA A 170 -6.20 3.16 4.38
CA ALA A 170 -6.06 3.72 5.72
C ALA A 170 -6.53 2.76 6.83
N GLU A 171 -7.51 1.90 6.55
CA GLU A 171 -7.90 0.80 7.45
C GLU A 171 -6.77 -0.21 7.63
N VAL A 172 -6.06 -0.57 6.55
CA VAL A 172 -4.84 -1.38 6.61
C VAL A 172 -3.80 -0.72 7.53
N MET A 173 -3.51 0.57 7.31
CA MET A 173 -2.52 1.30 8.12
C MET A 173 -2.93 1.40 9.59
N ALA A 174 -4.20 1.61 9.89
CA ALA A 174 -4.71 1.63 11.25
C ALA A 174 -4.56 0.24 11.91
N HIS A 175 -4.66 -0.85 11.15
CA HIS A 175 -4.36 -2.19 11.65
C HIS A 175 -2.86 -2.42 11.91
N PHE A 176 -1.96 -1.83 11.12
CA PHE A 176 -0.53 -1.85 11.43
C PHE A 176 -0.22 -1.13 12.76
N ASP A 177 -0.85 0.03 13.00
CA ASP A 177 -0.76 0.76 14.27
C ASP A 177 -1.34 -0.06 15.43
N ARG A 178 -2.52 -0.66 15.26
CA ARG A 178 -3.17 -1.54 16.24
C ARG A 178 -2.26 -2.69 16.70
N LEU A 179 -1.54 -3.31 15.77
CA LEU A 179 -0.63 -4.42 16.03
C LEU A 179 0.74 -3.97 16.57
N GLY A 180 0.97 -2.66 16.70
CA GLY A 180 2.21 -2.07 17.17
C GLY A 180 3.36 -2.16 16.16
N LEU A 181 3.07 -2.32 14.86
CA LEU A 181 4.07 -2.46 13.80
C LEU A 181 4.61 -1.11 13.31
N ILE A 182 3.78 -0.07 13.42
CA ILE A 182 4.13 1.32 13.09
C ILE A 182 3.66 2.23 14.23
N THR A 183 4.22 3.44 14.30
CA THR A 183 3.75 4.48 15.22
C THR A 183 3.89 5.86 14.59
N LEU A 184 2.99 6.78 14.91
CA LEU A 184 3.10 8.17 14.51
C LEU A 184 4.36 8.81 15.15
N VAL A 185 5.11 9.56 14.36
CA VAL A 185 6.25 10.37 14.80
C VAL A 185 5.77 11.76 15.20
N GLY A 186 6.23 12.23 16.37
CA GLY A 186 5.90 13.53 16.92
C GLY A 186 4.57 13.60 17.67
N ASN A 187 4.22 14.80 18.15
CA ASN A 187 3.09 14.97 19.05
C ASN A 187 1.73 14.84 18.33
N PRO A 188 0.89 13.85 18.72
CA PRO A 188 -0.48 13.67 18.26
C PRO A 188 -1.33 14.94 18.17
N GLU A 189 -1.24 15.81 19.17
CA GLU A 189 -2.09 16.99 19.31
C GLU A 189 -1.78 18.06 18.27
N LYS A 190 -0.51 18.14 17.84
CA LYS A 190 -0.09 19.06 16.78
C LYS A 190 -0.62 18.61 15.42
N THR A 191 -0.70 17.31 15.21
CA THR A 191 -1.16 16.69 13.96
C THR A 191 -2.69 16.63 13.87
N ARG A 192 -3.44 16.86 14.96
CA ARG A 192 -4.91 16.80 14.98
C ARG A 192 -5.60 17.92 14.19
N LYS A 193 -4.99 19.11 14.08
CA LYS A 193 -5.60 20.24 13.38
C LYS A 193 -5.58 19.92 11.87
N ASN A 194 -6.70 19.39 11.35
CA ASN A 194 -6.96 19.03 9.95
C ASN A 194 -6.57 17.60 9.50
N ALA A 195 -6.25 16.68 10.42
CA ALA A 195 -6.03 15.29 10.03
C ALA A 195 -7.36 14.53 9.87
N ILE A 196 -7.46 13.75 8.79
CA ILE A 196 -8.48 12.69 8.70
C ILE A 196 -7.97 11.51 9.51
N ILE A 197 -8.79 11.06 10.46
CA ILE A 197 -8.43 10.02 11.41
C ILE A 197 -9.26 8.77 11.10
N PHE A 198 -8.57 7.69 10.76
CA PHE A 198 -9.14 6.38 10.54
C PHE A 198 -8.94 5.54 11.79
N ARG A 199 -10.01 4.87 12.23
CA ARG A 199 -10.00 4.06 13.45
C ARG A 199 -10.46 2.66 13.10
N VAL A 200 -9.73 1.67 13.60
CA VAL A 200 -10.11 0.26 13.47
C VAL A 200 -10.12 -0.39 14.83
N HIS A 201 -10.94 -1.43 14.95
CA HIS A 201 -11.08 -2.22 16.16
C HIS A 201 -10.81 -3.68 15.80
N GLY A 202 -10.25 -4.44 16.73
CA GLY A 202 -9.99 -5.86 16.52
C GLY A 202 -9.85 -6.61 17.83
N PRO A 203 -9.90 -7.95 17.77
CA PRO A 203 -9.70 -8.76 18.96
C PRO A 203 -8.27 -8.57 19.49
N ILE A 204 -8.15 -8.51 20.82
CA ILE A 204 -6.87 -8.59 21.52
C ILE A 204 -6.52 -10.07 21.65
N PRO A 205 -5.40 -10.55 21.09
CA PRO A 205 -4.92 -11.91 21.32
C PRO A 205 -4.67 -12.10 22.82
N LYS A 206 -5.12 -13.23 23.38
CA LYS A 206 -4.97 -13.53 24.81
C LYS A 206 -3.50 -13.63 25.27
N GLU A 207 -2.58 -13.78 24.33
CA GLU A 207 -1.16 -14.09 24.55
C GLU A 207 -0.21 -12.95 24.14
N ASP A 208 -0.68 -11.92 23.43
CA ASP A 208 0.14 -10.78 23.01
C ASP A 208 -0.43 -9.46 23.56
N PHE A 209 0.05 -9.05 24.73
CA PHE A 209 -0.33 -7.81 25.39
C PHE A 209 0.18 -6.55 24.69
N THR A 210 1.03 -6.67 23.67
CA THR A 210 1.52 -5.52 22.89
C THR A 210 0.54 -5.08 21.79
N VAL A 211 -0.51 -5.88 21.55
CA VAL A 211 -1.57 -5.56 20.59
C VAL A 211 -2.68 -4.77 21.27
N SER A 212 -3.01 -3.61 20.70
CA SER A 212 -4.15 -2.81 21.13
C SER A 212 -5.45 -3.38 20.56
N ALA A 213 -6.57 -3.18 21.28
CA ALA A 213 -7.90 -3.38 20.69
C ALA A 213 -8.17 -2.40 19.55
N ASN A 214 -7.61 -1.19 19.65
CA ASN A 214 -7.91 -0.07 18.78
C ASN A 214 -6.63 0.41 18.07
N GLY A 215 -6.72 0.66 16.78
CA GLY A 215 -5.67 1.32 16.00
C GLY A 215 -6.15 2.64 15.42
N GLU A 216 -5.22 3.58 15.25
CA GLU A 216 -5.52 4.89 14.69
C GLU A 216 -4.50 5.29 13.61
N TYR A 217 -5.00 5.57 12.41
CA TYR A 217 -4.19 6.15 11.34
C TYR A 217 -4.60 7.59 11.05
N ARG A 218 -3.63 8.50 11.08
CA ARG A 218 -3.82 9.93 10.80
C ARG A 218 -3.26 10.24 9.42
N CYS A 219 -4.17 10.51 8.48
CA CYS A 219 -3.80 10.96 7.16
C CYS A 219 -3.85 12.49 7.09
N VAL A 220 -2.67 13.10 7.11
CA VAL A 220 -2.48 14.52 6.81
C VAL A 220 -1.15 14.71 6.12
N ASN A 221 -1.06 15.75 5.29
CA ASN A 221 0.18 16.10 4.62
C ASN A 221 1.31 16.31 5.67
N LYS A 222 2.49 15.73 5.41
CA LYS A 222 3.67 15.74 6.29
C LYS A 222 3.53 14.98 7.61
N ALA A 223 2.44 14.23 7.85
CA ALA A 223 2.44 13.29 8.96
C ALA A 223 3.43 12.16 8.65
N LEU A 224 4.30 11.88 9.61
CA LEU A 224 5.31 10.84 9.51
C LEU A 224 4.96 9.71 10.46
N TYR A 225 5.06 8.49 9.96
CA TYR A 225 5.04 7.28 10.76
C TYR A 225 6.42 6.65 10.71
N LYS A 226 6.78 5.87 11.72
CA LYS A 226 7.97 5.03 11.70
C LYS A 226 7.61 3.58 11.93
N VAL A 227 8.40 2.68 11.36
CA VAL A 227 8.37 1.26 11.71
C VAL A 227 8.89 1.11 13.14
N THR A 228 8.16 0.38 13.99
CA THR A 228 8.59 0.13 15.38
C THR A 228 9.64 -0.98 15.43
N GLU A 229 10.28 -1.17 16.58
CA GLU A 229 11.16 -2.33 16.80
C GLU A 229 10.45 -3.67 16.55
N LYS A 230 9.18 -3.79 17.01
CA LYS A 230 8.32 -4.94 16.72
C LYS A 230 8.11 -5.09 15.21
N GLY A 231 7.84 -3.98 14.50
CA GLY A 231 7.74 -3.96 13.05
C GLY A 231 9.01 -4.45 12.36
N CYS A 232 10.18 -3.97 12.75
CA CYS A 232 11.47 -4.40 12.20
C CYS A 232 11.71 -5.91 12.40
N HIS A 233 11.35 -6.44 13.58
CA HIS A 233 11.43 -7.88 13.84
C HIS A 233 10.48 -8.67 12.93
N VAL A 234 9.21 -8.24 12.81
CA VAL A 234 8.23 -8.87 11.92
C VAL A 234 8.66 -8.81 10.45
N ALA A 235 9.31 -7.72 10.04
CA ALA A 235 9.87 -7.54 8.70
C ALA A 235 11.09 -8.43 8.42
N GLY A 236 11.68 -9.04 9.44
CA GLY A 236 12.89 -9.87 9.31
C GLY A 236 14.19 -9.08 9.15
N TRP A 237 14.19 -7.77 9.43
CA TRP A 237 15.37 -6.93 9.26
C TRP A 237 16.48 -7.18 10.30
N ASN A 238 16.13 -7.78 11.45
CA ASN A 238 17.05 -8.02 12.56
C ASN A 238 17.78 -9.38 12.51
N GLY A 239 17.77 -10.07 11.37
CA GLY A 239 18.61 -11.27 11.15
C GLY A 239 18.17 -12.57 11.82
N GLU A 240 17.16 -12.55 12.69
CA GLU A 240 16.64 -13.77 13.37
C GLU A 240 15.59 -14.55 12.55
N GLY A 241 15.15 -14.01 11.40
CA GLY A 241 14.02 -14.54 10.62
C GLY A 241 14.27 -15.81 9.81
N TYR A 242 15.50 -16.34 9.75
CA TYR A 242 15.80 -17.51 8.91
C TYR A 242 15.48 -18.87 9.55
N LEU A 243 15.06 -18.93 10.82
CA LEU A 243 14.90 -20.20 11.53
C LEU A 243 13.46 -20.67 11.77
N LEU A 244 12.43 -19.92 11.36
CA LEU A 244 11.02 -20.31 11.59
C LEU A 244 10.17 -20.47 10.32
N GLU A 245 10.69 -20.19 9.12
CA GLU A 245 9.90 -20.21 7.87
C GLU A 245 9.93 -21.53 7.09
N LYS A 246 10.19 -22.68 7.73
CA LYS A 246 10.03 -23.99 7.05
C LYS A 246 8.60 -24.55 7.08
N ASP A 247 7.72 -24.10 7.98
CA ASP A 247 6.41 -24.73 8.17
C ASP A 247 5.19 -23.91 7.68
N SER A 248 5.40 -22.74 7.08
CA SER A 248 4.30 -21.85 6.64
C SER A 248 4.23 -21.59 5.13
N ASN A 249 5.00 -22.33 4.32
CA ASN A 249 4.98 -22.22 2.86
C ASN A 249 3.70 -22.77 2.18
N GLU A 250 2.67 -23.18 2.94
CA GLU A 250 1.42 -23.72 2.38
C GLU A 250 0.21 -22.77 2.36
N ILE A 251 0.33 -21.48 2.72
CA ILE A 251 -0.83 -20.56 2.69
C ILE A 251 -0.80 -19.56 1.52
N PHE A 252 0.25 -19.57 0.70
CA PHE A 252 0.27 -18.80 -0.54
C PHE A 252 -0.02 -19.70 -1.73
N VAL A 253 -1.31 -19.98 -1.95
CA VAL A 253 -1.74 -20.34 -3.30
C VAL A 253 -1.61 -19.07 -4.14
N ASN A 254 -0.44 -18.86 -4.72
CA ASN A 254 -0.39 -18.15 -5.98
C ASN A 254 -1.35 -18.92 -6.91
N PRO A 255 -2.38 -18.30 -7.48
CA PRO A 255 -2.96 -18.87 -8.68
C PRO A 255 -1.81 -19.05 -9.69
N PRO A 256 -1.80 -20.15 -10.47
CA PRO A 256 -0.66 -20.51 -11.30
C PRO A 256 -0.21 -19.32 -12.16
N SER A 257 1.10 -19.14 -12.24
CA SER A 257 1.70 -18.16 -13.14
C SER A 257 1.34 -18.56 -14.58
N PRO A 258 1.05 -17.63 -15.50
CA PRO A 258 0.57 -17.96 -16.86
C PRO A 258 1.61 -18.62 -17.79
N LEU A 259 2.76 -19.05 -17.27
CA LEU A 259 3.89 -19.53 -18.07
C LEU A 259 4.35 -20.95 -17.72
N GLU A 260 3.53 -21.74 -17.01
CA GLU A 260 3.69 -23.19 -16.92
C GLU A 260 2.35 -23.92 -17.10
#